data_AF-A0A3N9MYV8-F1
#
_entry.id   AF-A0A3N9MYV8-F1
#
_cell.length_a   1.000
_cell.length_b   1.000
_cell.length_c   1.000
_cell.angle_alpha   90.00
_cell.angle_beta   90.00
_cell.angle_gamma   90.00
#
_symmetry.space_group_name_H-M   'P 1'
#
loop_
_entity.id
_entity.type
_entity.pdbx_description
1 polymer ?
#
loop_
_entity_poly.entity_id
_entity_poly.type
_entity_poly.pdbx_seq_one_letter_code
_entity_poly.pdbx_strand_id
1 'polypeptide(L)'
;MSTLSQLLHGTWVERFSVCSRPGCRCHSGDRHGPRHYLVVNEKGRQRQKYVSNSHVEDAQAGLAQYRRLQQIIDRITHLNLALMKEAET
;
A
#
# COMPACT_ATOMS: atom_id res chain seq x y z
N MET A 1 -16.57 16.02 7.81
CA MET A 1 -16.23 14.60 8.05
C MET A 1 -14.93 14.30 7.32
N SER A 2 -13.91 13.76 8.00
CA SER A 2 -12.68 13.33 7.32
C SER A 2 -13.01 12.05 6.52
N THR A 3 -13.17 12.21 5.22
CA THR A 3 -13.43 11.11 4.28
C THR A 3 -12.15 10.29 4.06
N LEU A 4 -12.28 8.97 3.84
CA LEU A 4 -11.18 8.09 3.41
C LEU A 4 -10.84 8.32 1.92
N SER A 5 -10.69 9.58 1.53
CA SER A 5 -10.40 9.99 0.17
C SER A 5 -9.06 9.41 -0.27
N GLN A 6 -8.98 8.99 -1.54
CA GLN A 6 -7.74 8.49 -2.17
C GLN A 6 -7.14 7.24 -1.47
N LEU A 7 -7.92 6.49 -0.70
CA LEU A 7 -7.47 5.26 -0.05
C LEU A 7 -6.88 4.27 -1.05
N LEU A 8 -5.69 3.74 -0.72
CA LEU A 8 -5.05 2.67 -1.47
C LEU A 8 -4.82 1.46 -0.57
N HIS A 9 -5.51 0.38 -0.89
CA HIS A 9 -5.33 -0.91 -0.23
C HIS A 9 -4.25 -1.72 -0.96
N GLY A 10 -3.12 -1.95 -0.30
CA GLY A 10 -2.06 -2.79 -0.80
C GLY A 10 -0.76 -2.63 -0.01
N THR A 11 0.32 -3.16 -0.56
CA THR A 11 1.67 -3.06 0.03
C THR A 11 2.59 -2.26 -0.88
N TRP A 12 3.27 -1.26 -0.32
CA TRP A 12 4.30 -0.50 -1.04
C TRP A 12 5.55 -1.36 -1.26
N VAL A 13 6.07 -1.35 -2.47
CA VAL A 13 7.31 -2.04 -2.81
C VAL A 13 8.18 -1.14 -3.67
N GLU A 14 9.45 -1.06 -3.31
CA GLU A 14 10.48 -0.39 -4.09
C GLU A 14 11.40 -1.42 -4.72
N ARG A 15 11.76 -1.19 -5.99
CA ARG A 15 12.65 -2.09 -6.72
C ARG A 15 13.78 -1.34 -7.37
N PHE A 16 14.96 -1.93 -7.24
CA PHE A 16 16.16 -1.53 -7.94
C PHE A 16 16.52 -2.62 -8.94
N SER A 17 16.61 -2.27 -10.22
CA SER A 17 16.95 -3.21 -11.28
C SER A 17 17.75 -2.55 -12.40
N VAL A 18 18.48 -3.37 -13.15
CA VAL A 18 19.18 -2.96 -14.37
C VAL A 18 18.14 -2.45 -15.37
N CYS A 19 18.32 -1.24 -15.89
CA CYS A 19 17.43 -0.66 -16.89
C CYS A 19 17.91 -0.98 -18.31
N SER A 20 17.05 -0.77 -19.31
CA SER A 20 17.41 -0.95 -20.72
C SER A 20 18.17 0.23 -21.33
N ARG A 21 18.32 1.35 -20.61
CA ARG A 21 18.98 2.56 -21.13
C ARG A 21 20.47 2.29 -21.35
N PRO A 22 21.00 2.42 -22.58
CA PRO A 22 22.43 2.27 -22.84
C PRO A 22 23.26 3.26 -22.01
N GLY A 23 24.40 2.80 -21.47
CA GLY A 23 25.33 3.62 -20.70
C GLY A 23 24.84 4.01 -19.30
N CYS A 24 23.78 3.38 -18.79
CA CYS A 24 23.34 3.66 -17.42
C CYS A 24 24.32 3.05 -16.40
N ARG A 25 24.67 3.82 -15.34
CA ARG A 25 25.53 3.34 -14.23
C ARG A 25 25.04 2.04 -13.57
N CYS A 26 23.75 1.72 -13.70
CA CYS A 26 23.21 0.46 -13.21
C CYS A 26 23.73 -0.80 -13.91
N HIS A 27 24.40 -0.66 -15.05
CA HIS A 27 25.06 -1.76 -15.74
C HIS A 27 26.40 -2.13 -15.08
N SER A 28 26.99 -1.22 -14.30
CA SER A 28 28.32 -1.37 -13.69
C SER A 28 28.31 -1.45 -12.17
N GLY A 29 27.13 -1.57 -11.55
CA GLY A 29 27.00 -1.64 -10.09
C GLY A 29 25.61 -1.24 -9.62
N ASP A 30 25.44 0.04 -9.28
CA ASP A 30 24.26 0.56 -8.58
C ASP A 30 22.97 0.40 -9.38
N ARG A 31 22.17 -0.60 -9.01
CA ARG A 31 20.90 -0.92 -9.69
C ARG A 31 20.00 0.32 -9.77
N HIS A 32 19.39 0.54 -10.93
CA HIS A 32 18.57 1.72 -11.18
C HIS A 32 17.26 1.64 -10.39
N GLY A 33 16.90 2.72 -9.71
CA GLY A 33 15.67 2.82 -8.93
C GLY A 33 15.72 4.00 -7.95
N PRO A 34 14.76 4.04 -7.00
CA PRO A 34 13.68 3.06 -6.85
C PRO A 34 12.65 3.18 -7.97
N ARG A 35 12.14 2.03 -8.42
CA ARG A 35 10.85 1.94 -9.12
C ARG A 35 9.80 1.59 -8.09
N HIS A 36 8.71 2.34 -8.09
CA HIS A 36 7.68 2.21 -7.09
C HIS A 36 6.52 1.35 -7.58
N TYR A 37 6.01 0.49 -6.70
CA TYR A 37 4.89 -0.38 -6.99
C TYR A 37 3.96 -0.47 -5.79
N LEU A 38 2.67 -0.61 -6.09
CA LEU A 38 1.67 -1.09 -5.14
C LEU A 38 1.36 -2.55 -5.46
N VAL A 39 1.54 -3.44 -4.48
CA VAL A 39 1.11 -4.84 -4.58
C VAL A 39 -0.30 -4.95 -4.06
N VAL A 40 -1.22 -5.39 -4.91
CA VAL A 40 -2.65 -5.55 -4.62
C VAL A 40 -3.07 -7.00 -4.82
N ASN A 41 -4.13 -7.45 -4.13
CA ASN A 41 -4.76 -8.73 -4.43
C ASN A 41 -5.94 -8.52 -5.39
N GLU A 42 -5.85 -9.07 -6.59
CA GLU A 42 -6.90 -9.04 -7.60
C GLU A 42 -7.32 -10.47 -7.92
N LYS A 43 -8.59 -10.81 -7.64
CA LYS A 43 -9.18 -12.14 -7.91
C LYS A 43 -8.37 -13.28 -7.28
N GLY A 44 -7.97 -13.11 -6.02
CA GLY A 44 -7.21 -14.10 -5.25
C GLY A 44 -5.72 -14.20 -5.63
N ARG A 45 -5.21 -13.31 -6.50
CA ARG A 45 -3.81 -13.31 -6.94
C ARG A 45 -3.14 -11.97 -6.68
N GLN A 46 -1.90 -12.02 -6.19
CA GLN A 46 -1.09 -10.81 -6.03
C GLN A 46 -0.67 -10.25 -7.39
N ARG A 47 -0.87 -8.93 -7.57
CA ARG A 47 -0.49 -8.17 -8.77
C ARG A 47 0.29 -6.93 -8.35
N GLN A 48 1.34 -6.62 -9.09
CA GLN A 48 2.10 -5.39 -8.89
C GLN A 48 1.61 -4.33 -9.88
N LYS A 49 1.26 -3.16 -9.36
CA LYS A 49 0.86 -2.00 -10.15
C LYS A 49 1.96 -0.96 -10.02
N TYR A 50 2.54 -0.58 -11.16
CA TYR A 50 3.57 0.45 -11.19
C TYR A 50 2.97 1.79 -10.74
N VAL A 51 3.72 2.52 -9.93
CA VAL A 51 3.40 3.87 -9.48
C VAL A 51 4.46 4.81 -10.06
N SER A 52 4.01 5.77 -10.87
CA SER A 52 4.89 6.82 -11.39
C SER A 52 5.49 7.64 -10.24
N ASN A 53 6.73 8.10 -10.39
CA ASN A 53 7.39 8.97 -9.42
C ASN A 53 6.57 10.24 -9.10
N SER A 54 5.80 10.73 -10.08
CA SER A 54 4.91 11.89 -9.90
C SER A 54 3.72 11.65 -8.96
N HIS A 55 3.40 10.39 -8.65
CA HIS A 55 2.26 10.00 -7.81
C HIS A 55 2.69 9.30 -6.52
N VAL A 56 3.99 9.34 -6.17
CA VAL A 56 4.50 8.68 -4.97
C VAL A 56 3.86 9.26 -3.72
N GLU A 57 3.77 10.59 -3.62
CA GLU A 57 3.18 11.27 -2.47
C GLU A 57 1.70 10.91 -2.32
N ASP A 58 0.92 10.97 -3.40
CA ASP A 58 -0.48 10.55 -3.41
C ASP A 58 -0.64 9.09 -2.99
N ALA A 59 0.23 8.20 -3.48
CA ALA A 59 0.15 6.79 -3.15
C ALA A 59 0.47 6.53 -1.67
N GLN A 60 1.46 7.23 -1.11
CA GLN A 60 1.80 7.15 0.31
C GLN A 60 0.68 7.71 1.19
N ALA A 61 0.05 8.81 0.78
CA ALA A 61 -1.11 9.37 1.47
C ALA A 61 -2.30 8.38 1.45
N GLY A 62 -2.57 7.74 0.31
CA GLY A 62 -3.59 6.71 0.19
C GLY A 62 -3.34 5.48 1.06
N LEU A 63 -2.08 5.03 1.16
CA LEU A 63 -1.68 3.96 2.07
C LEU A 63 -1.87 4.35 3.55
N ALA A 64 -1.60 5.61 3.91
CA ALA A 64 -1.88 6.12 5.25
C ALA A 64 -3.37 6.09 5.58
N GLN A 65 -4.25 6.43 4.62
CA GLN A 65 -5.70 6.28 4.79
C GLN A 65 -6.11 4.82 4.98
N TYR A 66 -5.46 3.89 4.26
CA TYR A 66 -5.73 2.46 4.46
C TYR A 66 -5.33 1.99 5.87
N ARG A 67 -4.17 2.39 6.38
CA ARG A 67 -3.75 2.08 7.77
C ARG A 67 -4.75 2.62 8.79
N ARG A 68 -5.26 3.84 8.57
CA ARG A 68 -6.31 4.43 9.43
C ARG A 68 -7.60 3.64 9.36
N LEU A 69 -8.03 3.21 8.17
CA LEU A 69 -9.21 2.36 8.01
C LEU A 69 -9.05 1.06 8.81
N GLN A 70 -7.88 0.41 8.73
CA GLN A 70 -7.63 -0.82 9.49
C GLN A 70 -7.80 -0.59 11.01
N GLN A 71 -7.21 0.49 11.55
CA GLN A 71 -7.36 0.85 12.97
C GLN A 71 -8.82 1.09 13.38
N ILE A 72 -9.61 1.74 12.53
CA ILE A 72 -11.03 1.98 12.78
C ILE A 72 -11.80 0.65 12.79
N ILE A 73 -11.55 -0.23 11.80
CA ILE A 73 -12.18 -1.55 11.72
C ILE A 73 -11.84 -2.36 12.97
N ASP A 74 -10.56 -2.44 13.33
CA ASP A 74 -10.11 -3.20 14.51
C ASP A 74 -10.80 -2.72 15.79
N ARG A 75 -10.93 -1.39 15.96
CA ARG A 75 -11.61 -0.80 17.11
C ARG A 75 -13.10 -1.14 17.13
N ILE A 76 -13.79 -1.03 15.99
CA ILE A 76 -15.22 -1.36 15.89
C ILE A 76 -15.43 -2.85 16.16
N THR A 77 -14.61 -3.73 15.57
CA THR A 77 -14.67 -5.18 15.80
C THR A 77 -14.49 -5.50 17.28
N HIS A 78 -13.51 -4.91 17.95
CA HIS A 78 -13.29 -5.11 19.37
C HIS A 78 -14.50 -4.69 20.22
N LEU A 79 -15.08 -3.51 19.94
CA LEU A 79 -16.26 -3.01 20.65
C LEU A 79 -17.47 -3.93 20.43
N ASN A 80 -17.72 -4.35 19.20
CA ASN A 80 -18.85 -5.21 18.88
C ASN A 80 -18.72 -6.58 19.57
N LEU A 81 -17.52 -7.16 19.61
CA LEU A 81 -17.28 -8.41 20.32
C LEU A 81 -17.47 -8.27 21.83
N ALA A 82 -17.15 -7.13 22.42
CA ALA A 82 -17.43 -6.86 23.84
C ALA A 82 -18.94 -6.80 24.11
N LEU A 83 -19.68 -6.04 23.29
CA LEU A 83 -21.14 -5.93 23.38
C LEU A 83 -21.85 -7.28 23.21
N MET A 84 -21.36 -8.13 22.31
CA MET A 84 -21.90 -9.49 22.13
C MET A 84 -21.75 -10.33 23.40
N LYS A 85 -20.60 -10.26 24.08
CA LYS A 85 -20.37 -11.01 25.33
C LYS A 85 -21.25 -10.52 26.48
N GLU A 86 -21.48 -9.22 26.57
CA GLU A 86 -22.37 -8.64 27.59
C GLU A 86 -23.82 -9.10 27.39
N ALA A 87 -24.28 -9.24 26.14
CA ALA A 87 -25.64 -9.69 25.84
C ALA A 87 -25.89 -11.19 26.10
N GLU A 88 -24.84 -12.00 26.23
CA GLU A 88 -24.93 -13.43 26.57
C GLU A 88 -24.99 -13.71 28.08
N THR A 89 -24.74 -12.68 28.91
CA THR A 89 -24.71 -12.78 30.38
C THR A 89 -26.01 -12.27 31.00
#